data_AF-A0A087UY82-F1
#
_entry.id   AF-A0A087UY82-F1
#
_cell.length_a   1.000
_cell.length_b   1.000
_cell.length_c   1.000
_cell.angle_alpha   90.00
_cell.angle_beta   90.00
_cell.angle_gamma   90.00
#
_symmetry.space_group_name_H-M   'P 1'
#
loop_
_entity.id
_entity.type
_entity.pdbx_description
1 polymer ?
#
loop_
_entity_poly.entity_id
_entity_poly.type
_entity_poly.pdbx_seq_one_letter_code
_entity_poly.pdbx_strand_id
1 'polypeptide(L)'
;MFPNLKTFENVGNVNMTFQVTEPTNFIVLHSKELNLSRISIIEDDIREIPVLQHLEYPKHEQLYIKIDENFLPNLKYKLWIEFQKELEEGLEGFYLSSYTTSDGKK
;
A
#
# COMPACT_ATOMS: atom_id res chain seq x y z
N MET A 1 2.50 4.09 9.73
CA MET A 1 3.28 2.84 9.93
C MET A 1 3.49 2.66 11.42
N PHE A 2 3.34 1.43 11.90
CA PHE A 2 3.36 1.06 13.31
C PHE A 2 4.07 -0.29 13.45
N PRO A 3 5.43 -0.30 13.48
CA PRO A 3 6.20 -1.52 13.64
C PRO A 3 6.22 -2.00 15.09
N ASN A 4 6.17 -3.32 15.29
CA ASN A 4 6.28 -3.99 16.57
C ASN A 4 7.47 -4.97 16.56
N LEU A 5 8.54 -4.62 17.28
CA LEU A 5 9.77 -5.43 17.35
C LEU A 5 9.65 -6.67 18.25
N LYS A 6 8.51 -6.89 18.91
CA LYS A 6 8.24 -8.12 19.68
C LYS A 6 7.47 -9.15 18.86
N THR A 7 6.54 -8.71 18.02
CA THR A 7 5.76 -9.58 17.12
C THR A 7 6.36 -9.67 15.73
N PHE A 8 7.32 -8.80 15.41
CA PHE A 8 7.91 -8.65 14.08
C PHE A 8 6.87 -8.32 13.00
N GLU A 9 5.85 -7.55 13.36
CA GLU A 9 4.82 -7.11 12.43
C GLU A 9 4.85 -5.59 12.28
N ASN A 10 4.58 -5.10 11.07
CA ASN A 10 4.33 -3.70 10.80
C ASN A 10 2.96 -3.54 10.15
N VAL A 11 2.10 -2.76 10.80
CA VAL A 11 0.82 -2.33 10.23
C VAL A 11 0.95 -0.89 9.77
N GLY A 12 0.41 -0.58 8.61
CA GLY A 12 0.52 0.75 8.04
C GLY A 12 -0.65 1.10 7.14
N ASN A 13 -0.70 2.37 6.80
CA ASN A 13 -1.58 2.90 5.79
C ASN A 13 -0.79 3.86 4.91
N VAL A 14 -1.19 3.98 3.65
CA VAL A 14 -0.68 4.97 2.71
C VAL A 14 -1.87 5.75 2.16
N ASN A 15 -1.69 7.06 2.01
CA ASN A 15 -2.65 7.96 1.39
C ASN A 15 -1.96 8.69 0.23
N MET A 16 -2.35 8.37 -0.99
CA MET A 16 -1.78 8.92 -2.22
C MET A 16 -2.79 9.83 -2.89
N THR A 17 -2.42 11.09 -3.13
CA THR A 17 -3.21 11.99 -3.97
C THR A 17 -2.71 11.91 -5.41
N PHE A 18 -3.61 11.69 -6.37
CA PHE A 18 -3.29 11.58 -7.78
C PHE A 18 -4.32 12.29 -8.67
N GLN A 19 -3.93 12.53 -9.92
CA GLN A 19 -4.80 13.03 -10.98
C GLN A 19 -4.62 12.13 -12.20
N VAL A 20 -5.67 11.96 -12.99
CA VAL A 20 -5.59 11.20 -14.25
C VAL A 20 -5.46 12.14 -15.44
N THR A 21 -4.64 11.75 -16.41
CA THR A 21 -4.44 12.49 -17.66
C THR A 21 -5.38 12.02 -18.75
N GLU A 22 -5.75 10.74 -18.72
CA GLU A 22 -6.67 10.10 -19.67
C GLU A 22 -7.75 9.32 -18.89
N PRO A 23 -9.00 9.30 -19.37
CA PRO A 23 -10.05 8.50 -18.73
C PRO A 23 -9.68 7.02 -18.63
N THR A 24 -9.77 6.47 -17.43
CA THR A 24 -9.50 5.05 -17.15
C THR A 24 -10.35 4.59 -15.97
N ASN A 25 -10.60 3.30 -15.84
CA ASN A 25 -11.32 2.70 -14.71
C ASN A 25 -10.43 1.84 -13.81
N PHE A 26 -9.12 1.94 -13.97
CA PHE A 26 -8.18 1.15 -13.19
C PHE A 26 -6.92 1.92 -12.81
N ILE A 27 -6.27 1.44 -11.74
CA ILE A 27 -4.97 1.89 -11.26
C ILE A 27 -4.03 0.69 -11.30
N VAL A 28 -2.81 0.89 -11.78
CA VAL A 28 -1.70 -0.06 -11.60
C VAL A 28 -0.59 0.65 -10.86
N LEU A 29 -0.11 0.04 -9.77
CA LEU A 29 1.01 0.53 -8.98
C LEU A 29 1.86 -0.64 -8.48
N HIS A 30 3.04 -0.34 -7.95
CA HIS A 30 3.89 -1.36 -7.35
C HIS A 30 3.39 -1.80 -5.97
N SER A 31 3.41 -3.10 -5.74
CA SER A 31 3.17 -3.73 -4.43
C SER A 31 3.91 -5.06 -4.40
N LYS A 32 4.70 -5.28 -3.34
CA LYS A 32 5.51 -6.47 -3.14
C LYS A 32 5.41 -6.91 -1.69
N GLU A 33 4.92 -8.14 -1.47
CA GLU A 33 4.86 -8.78 -0.14
C GLU A 33 4.19 -7.88 0.92
N LEU A 34 3.01 -7.35 0.56
CA LEU A 34 2.16 -6.56 1.45
C LEU A 34 0.80 -7.24 1.54
N ASN A 35 0.35 -7.54 2.76
CA ASN A 35 -1.00 -8.03 2.99
C ASN A 35 -1.96 -6.83 3.03
N LEU A 36 -2.77 -6.65 2.00
CA LEU A 36 -3.70 -5.53 1.87
C LEU A 36 -5.01 -5.82 2.59
N SER A 37 -5.38 -4.99 3.57
CA SER A 37 -6.63 -5.18 4.36
C SER A 37 -7.77 -4.29 3.90
N ARG A 38 -7.47 -3.11 3.35
CA ARG A 38 -8.46 -2.15 2.86
C ARG A 38 -7.91 -1.30 1.73
N ILE A 39 -8.74 -1.06 0.73
CA ILE A 39 -8.50 -0.11 -0.37
C ILE A 39 -9.74 0.77 -0.50
N SER A 40 -9.55 2.08 -0.39
CA SER A 40 -10.62 3.09 -0.58
C SER A 40 -10.14 4.18 -1.53
N ILE A 41 -11.05 4.70 -2.34
CA ILE A 41 -10.76 5.77 -3.31
C ILE A 41 -11.74 6.90 -3.07
N ILE A 42 -11.23 8.13 -2.94
CA ILE A 42 -12.03 9.31 -2.67
C ILE A 42 -11.80 10.33 -3.79
N GLU A 43 -12.87 10.82 -4.41
CA GLU A 43 -12.88 11.90 -5.39
C GLU A 43 -13.14 13.24 -4.70
N ASP A 44 -12.27 14.21 -4.97
CA ASP A 44 -12.33 15.61 -4.51
C ASP A 44 -12.65 15.78 -3.02
N ASP A 45 -12.21 14.84 -2.18
CA ASP A 45 -12.46 14.82 -0.72
C ASP A 45 -13.93 14.74 -0.31
N ILE A 46 -14.82 14.37 -1.23
CA ILE A 46 -16.27 14.39 -1.03
C ILE A 46 -16.89 13.01 -1.22
N ARG A 47 -16.50 12.29 -2.27
CA ARG A 47 -17.21 11.09 -2.73
C ARG A 47 -16.30 9.86 -2.70
N GLU A 48 -16.70 8.83 -1.96
CA GLU A 48 -16.03 7.52 -2.05
C GLU A 48 -16.48 6.80 -3.33
N ILE A 49 -15.52 6.34 -4.12
CA ILE A 49 -15.75 5.58 -5.35
C ILE A 49 -15.67 4.08 -5.01
N PRO A 50 -16.69 3.28 -5.38
CA PRO A 50 -16.66 1.83 -5.20
C PRO A 50 -15.50 1.18 -5.95
N VAL A 51 -14.67 0.44 -5.21
CA VAL A 51 -13.67 -0.47 -5.76
C VAL A 51 -14.36 -1.80 -6.08
N LEU A 52 -14.39 -2.18 -7.36
CA LEU A 52 -15.01 -3.43 -7.80
C LEU A 52 -14.16 -4.65 -7.47
N GLN A 53 -12.85 -4.54 -7.67
CA GLN A 53 -11.90 -5.62 -7.42
C GLN A 53 -10.47 -5.07 -7.37
N HIS A 54 -9.58 -5.83 -6.74
CA HIS A 54 -8.14 -5.67 -6.86
C HIS A 54 -7.49 -7.02 -7.14
N LEU A 55 -6.35 -7.00 -7.84
CA LEU A 55 -5.58 -8.18 -8.21
C LEU A 55 -4.11 -7.90 -7.97
N GLU A 56 -3.42 -8.83 -7.32
CA GLU A 56 -1.97 -8.81 -7.19
C GLU A 56 -1.33 -9.62 -8.32
N TYR A 57 -0.28 -9.06 -8.92
CA TYR A 57 0.52 -9.72 -9.95
C TYR A 57 1.98 -9.82 -9.47
N PRO A 58 2.32 -10.85 -8.67
CA PRO A 58 3.62 -10.97 -7.99
C PRO A 58 4.81 -10.95 -8.95
N LYS A 59 4.65 -11.50 -10.16
CA LYS A 59 5.74 -11.58 -11.15
C LYS A 59 6.28 -10.20 -11.56
N HIS A 60 5.43 -9.15 -11.59
CA HIS A 60 5.87 -7.78 -11.85
C HIS A 60 5.77 -6.89 -10.61
N GLU A 61 5.51 -7.46 -9.44
CA GLU A 61 5.35 -6.71 -8.18
C GLU A 61 4.30 -5.59 -8.34
N GLN A 62 3.14 -5.93 -8.91
CA GLN A 62 2.08 -4.99 -9.27
C GLN A 62 0.77 -5.27 -8.54
N LEU A 63 0.06 -4.20 -8.19
CA LEU A 63 -1.32 -4.19 -7.74
C LEU A 63 -2.18 -3.50 -8.79
N TYR A 64 -3.20 -4.21 -9.26
CA TYR A 64 -4.25 -3.69 -10.12
C TYR A 64 -5.50 -3.41 -9.29
N ILE A 65 -6.11 -2.23 -9.42
CA ILE A 65 -7.33 -1.84 -8.73
C ILE A 65 -8.34 -1.37 -9.77
N LYS A 66 -9.55 -1.92 -9.78
CA LYS A 66 -10.64 -1.53 -10.69
C LYS A 66 -11.77 -0.84 -9.95
N ILE A 67 -12.29 0.23 -10.51
CA ILE A 67 -13.47 0.95 -10.02
C ILE A 67 -14.70 0.71 -10.91
N ASP A 68 -15.89 1.03 -10.40
CA ASP A 68 -17.17 0.85 -11.11
C ASP A 68 -17.43 1.95 -12.16
N GLU A 69 -16.71 3.06 -12.06
CA GLU A 69 -16.82 4.22 -12.95
C GLU A 69 -15.49 4.46 -13.70
N ASN A 70 -15.30 5.63 -14.29
CA ASN A 70 -14.00 6.07 -14.81
C ASN A 70 -13.48 7.24 -13.97
N PHE A 71 -12.18 7.23 -13.69
CA PHE A 71 -11.46 8.42 -13.31
C PHE A 71 -11.51 9.43 -14.45
N LEU A 72 -11.81 10.69 -14.13
CA LEU A 72 -11.94 11.77 -15.09
C LEU A 72 -10.76 12.74 -15.00
N PRO A 73 -10.26 13.25 -16.14
CA PRO A 73 -9.25 14.29 -16.13
C PRO A 73 -9.70 15.54 -15.37
N ASN A 74 -8.73 16.26 -14.81
CA ASN A 74 -8.90 17.48 -14.02
C ASN A 74 -9.56 17.31 -12.63
N LEU A 75 -9.91 16.09 -12.21
CA LEU A 75 -10.32 15.79 -10.84
C LEU A 75 -9.13 15.31 -10.00
N LYS A 76 -9.22 15.46 -8.67
CA LYS A 76 -8.24 14.90 -7.74
C LYS A 76 -8.82 13.68 -7.05
N TYR A 77 -8.00 12.64 -6.95
CA TYR A 77 -8.35 11.40 -6.30
C TYR A 77 -7.39 11.13 -5.14
N LYS A 78 -7.89 10.52 -4.08
CA LYS A 78 -7.09 9.97 -2.98
C LYS A 78 -7.28 8.48 -2.92
N LEU A 79 -6.17 7.75 -3.06
CA LEU A 79 -6.10 6.32 -2.85
C LEU A 79 -5.58 6.06 -1.43
N TRP A 80 -6.42 5.45 -0.61
CA TRP A 80 -6.08 4.98 0.72
C TRP A 80 -5.92 3.46 0.71
N ILE A 81 -4.77 2.98 1.18
CA ILE A 81 -4.51 1.54 1.31
C ILE A 81 -4.02 1.26 2.73
N GLU A 82 -4.64 0.29 3.39
CA GLU A 82 -4.15 -0.29 4.64
C GLU A 82 -3.42 -1.59 4.32
N PHE A 83 -2.25 -1.77 4.93
CA PHE A 83 -1.38 -2.91 4.69
C PHE A 83 -0.76 -3.42 5.98
N GLN A 84 -0.42 -4.70 5.96
CA GLN A 84 0.41 -5.36 6.96
C GLN A 84 1.62 -6.02 6.27
N LYS A 85 2.78 -5.96 6.92
CA LYS A 85 4.02 -6.61 6.48
C LYS A 85 4.72 -7.26 7.67
N GLU A 86 5.19 -8.49 7.50
CA GLU A 86 6.11 -9.13 8.45
C GLU A 86 7.51 -8.54 8.28
N LEU A 87 8.15 -8.23 9.41
CA LEU A 87 9.50 -7.72 9.47
C LEU A 87 10.47 -8.89 9.51
N GLU A 88 11.35 -8.96 8.54
CA GLU A 88 12.35 -10.02 8.42
C GLU A 88 13.75 -9.44 8.55
N GLU A 89 14.71 -10.26 8.99
CA GLU A 89 16.12 -9.89 8.85
C GLU A 89 16.49 -9.85 7.37
N GLY A 90 17.20 -8.81 6.94
CA GLY A 90 17.51 -8.63 5.53
C GLY A 90 18.30 -7.36 5.27
N LEU A 91 18.42 -7.01 4.00
CA LEU A 91 19.07 -5.77 3.53
C LEU A 91 18.24 -5.05 2.46
N GLU A 92 16.99 -5.48 2.27
CA GLU A 92 16.05 -4.93 1.29
C GLU A 92 14.74 -4.55 1.99
N GLY A 93 14.09 -3.49 1.51
CA GLY A 93 12.78 -3.08 2.00
C GLY A 93 12.83 -2.58 3.45
N PHE A 94 11.79 -2.91 4.21
CA PHE A 94 11.68 -2.56 5.63
C PHE A 94 11.98 -3.80 6.47
N TYR A 95 13.17 -3.82 7.07
CA TYR A 95 13.77 -5.03 7.65
C TYR A 95 14.25 -4.83 9.10
N LEU A 96 14.49 -5.95 9.79
CA LEU A 96 15.06 -6.00 11.12
C LEU A 96 16.59 -5.99 11.07
N SER A 97 17.19 -5.17 11.92
CA SER A 97 18.62 -5.19 12.21
C SER A 97 18.82 -5.31 13.73
N SER A 98 19.89 -5.98 14.14
CA SER A 98 20.22 -6.19 15.55
C SER A 98 21.70 -5.91 15.80
N TYR A 99 22.04 -5.59 17.05
CA TYR A 99 23.41 -5.41 17.50
C TYR A 99 23.60 -6.11 18.84
N THR A 100 24.84 -6.39 19.19
CA THR A 100 25.18 -6.97 20.50
C THR A 100 25.86 -5.92 21.35
N THR A 101 25.37 -5.72 22.57
CA THR A 101 25.96 -4.81 23.55
C THR A 101 27.29 -5.36 24.07
N SER A 102 28.09 -4.51 24.72
CA SER A 102 29.37 -4.91 25.32
C SER A 102 29.24 -5.96 26.43
N ASP A 103 28.07 -6.06 27.08
CA ASP A 103 27.73 -7.10 28.06
C ASP A 103 27.08 -8.35 27.42
N GLY A 104 27.04 -8.44 26.08
CA GLY A 104 26.62 -9.64 25.35
C GLY A 104 25.11 -9.79 25.14
N LYS A 105 24.31 -8.76 25.42
CA LYS A 105 22.87 -8.80 25.12
C LYS A 105 22.65 -8.46 23.65
N LYS A 106 21.77 -9.24 23.01
CA LYS A 106 21.28 -8.98 21.66
C LYS A 106 20.02 -8.10 21.73
#